data_AF-A0A7V9M479-F1
#
_entry.id   AF-A0A7V9M479-F1
#
_cell.length_a   1.000
_cell.length_b   1.000
_cell.length_c   1.000
_cell.angle_alpha   90.00
_cell.angle_beta   90.00
_cell.angle_gamma   90.00
#
_symmetry.space_group_name_H-M   'P 1'
#
loop_
_entity.id
_entity.type
_entity.pdbx_description
1 polymer ?
#
loop_
_entity_poly.entity_id
_entity_poly.type
_entity_poly.pdbx_seq_one_letter_code
_entity_poly.pdbx_strand_id
1 'polypeptide(L)'
;IAGLADVTIVVMVPESGDEVQTMKAGLMEIADIFVINKSDRPGADLLEKSLLTMLAPVFSNNTNEISILKTISTEKKGIEELKEKILQHFSSISSEKKYRILAEKAFHLIQNKRMKDVDKKLLKEMISSEENFNLYKFLQKHF
;
A
#
# COMPACT_ATOMS: atom_id res chain seq x y z
N ILE A 1 -5.06 -2.55 -0.07
CA ILE A 1 -5.46 -1.48 -1.01
C ILE A 1 -4.32 -0.44 -1.05
N ALA A 2 -3.11 -0.84 -1.47
CA ALA A 2 -1.95 0.06 -1.50
C ALA A 2 -1.51 0.40 -2.94
N GLY A 3 -1.46 -0.60 -3.84
CA GLY A 3 -1.12 -0.38 -5.25
C GLY A 3 -2.15 0.40 -6.10
N LEU A 4 -3.22 0.90 -5.48
CA LEU A 4 -4.25 1.71 -6.14
C LEU A 4 -4.30 3.14 -5.57
N ALA A 5 -3.47 3.48 -4.59
CA ALA A 5 -3.46 4.82 -4.01
C ALA A 5 -2.39 5.68 -4.68
N ASP A 6 -2.68 6.97 -4.87
CA ASP A 6 -1.69 7.92 -5.40
C ASP A 6 -0.64 8.27 -4.32
N VAL A 7 -1.04 8.22 -3.04
CA VAL A 7 -0.18 8.37 -1.86
C VAL A 7 -0.56 7.30 -0.84
N THR A 8 0.41 6.52 -0.37
CA THR A 8 0.22 5.50 0.66
C THR A 8 0.78 5.99 2.00
N ILE A 9 -0.07 6.03 3.03
CA ILE A 9 0.28 6.49 4.37
C ILE A 9 0.16 5.32 5.34
N VAL A 10 1.20 5.09 6.13
CA VAL A 10 1.21 4.06 7.17
C VAL A 10 1.12 4.74 8.54
N VAL A 11 0.05 4.44 9.28
CA VAL A 11 -0.20 5.00 10.62
C VAL A 11 0.12 3.95 11.68
N MET A 12 0.93 4.32 12.67
CA MET A 12 1.39 3.47 13.77
C MET A 12 1.11 4.12 15.12
N VAL A 13 1.12 3.35 16.21
CA VAL A 13 1.03 3.87 17.58
C VAL A 13 2.17 3.32 18.45
N PRO A 14 2.65 4.05 19.48
CA PRO A 14 3.87 3.69 20.22
C PRO A 14 3.82 2.40 21.06
N GLU A 15 2.65 2.03 21.56
CA GLU A 15 2.47 0.93 22.52
C GLU A 15 2.27 -0.45 21.86
N SER A 16 2.34 -0.52 20.53
CA SER A 16 2.27 -1.76 19.77
C SER A 16 3.65 -2.44 19.73
N GLY A 17 4.05 -3.07 20.84
CA GLY A 17 5.40 -3.64 21.04
C GLY A 17 5.87 -4.71 20.03
N ASP A 18 5.07 -5.06 19.02
CA ASP A 18 5.35 -6.13 18.04
C ASP A 18 5.15 -5.69 16.57
N GLU A 19 4.68 -4.45 16.31
CA GLU A 19 4.36 -4.01 14.94
C GLU A 19 5.61 -3.68 14.11
N VAL A 20 6.68 -3.21 14.75
CA VAL A 20 7.94 -2.88 14.07
C VAL A 20 8.63 -4.13 13.49
N GLN A 21 8.47 -5.31 14.11
CA GLN A 21 8.96 -6.56 13.53
C GLN A 21 8.04 -7.11 12.43
N THR A 22 6.73 -6.88 12.53
CA THR A 22 5.74 -7.27 11.51
C THR A 22 5.88 -6.46 10.21
N MET A 23 6.56 -5.30 10.27
CA MET A 23 6.89 -4.47 9.11
C MET A 23 7.96 -5.05 8.16
N LYS A 24 8.50 -6.25 8.44
CA LYS A 24 9.51 -6.89 7.59
C LYS A 24 9.04 -7.07 6.14
N ALA A 25 9.74 -6.36 5.25
CA ALA A 25 9.87 -6.54 3.81
C ALA A 25 8.66 -6.26 2.89
N GLY A 26 7.54 -5.70 3.38
CA GLY A 26 6.39 -5.42 2.50
C GLY A 26 5.76 -4.04 2.65
N LEU A 27 5.54 -3.59 3.89
CA LEU A 27 4.90 -2.28 4.14
C LEU A 27 5.88 -1.11 4.03
N MET A 28 7.15 -1.34 4.37
CA MET A 28 8.15 -0.26 4.37
C MET A 28 8.51 0.23 2.98
N GLU A 29 8.38 -0.62 1.97
CA GLU A 29 8.74 -0.32 0.58
C GLU A 29 7.63 0.43 -0.18
N ILE A 30 6.39 0.35 0.30
CA ILE A 30 5.20 0.91 -0.37
C ILE A 30 4.75 2.23 0.22
N ALA A 31 5.25 2.61 1.40
CA ALA A 31 4.80 3.79 2.12
C ALA A 31 5.48 5.05 1.59
N ASP A 32 4.67 6.05 1.27
CA ASP A 32 5.15 7.38 0.92
C ASP A 32 5.35 8.25 2.19
N ILE A 33 4.48 8.05 3.21
CA ILE A 33 4.50 8.81 4.48
C ILE A 33 4.25 7.86 5.66
N PHE A 34 5.04 7.99 6.73
CA PHE A 34 4.81 7.34 8.01
C PHE A 34 4.24 8.33 9.03
N VAL A 35 3.23 7.90 9.77
CA VAL A 35 2.58 8.69 10.80
C VAL A 35 2.58 7.92 12.11
N ILE A 36 3.18 8.49 13.14
CA ILE A 36 3.11 8.01 14.52
C ILE A 36 1.96 8.75 15.19
N ASN A 37 0.81 8.10 15.29
CA ASN A 37 -0.36 8.62 15.98
C ASN A 37 -0.29 8.33 17.49
N LYS A 38 -1.02 9.13 18.28
CA LYS A 38 -0.96 9.12 19.75
C LYS A 38 0.45 9.41 20.26
N SER A 39 1.11 10.40 19.65
CA SER A 39 2.47 10.78 20.01
C SER A 39 2.59 11.42 21.41
N ASP A 40 1.48 11.66 22.08
CA ASP A 40 1.39 11.99 23.51
C ASP A 40 1.80 10.83 24.43
N ARG A 41 1.83 9.59 23.91
CA ARG A 41 2.15 8.40 24.68
C ARG A 41 3.66 8.16 24.81
N PRO A 42 4.10 7.58 25.94
CA PRO A 42 5.50 7.19 26.10
C PRO A 42 5.90 6.19 25.01
N GLY A 43 7.12 6.35 24.49
CA GLY A 43 7.65 5.51 23.40
C GLY A 43 7.48 6.07 22.00
N ALA A 44 6.76 7.18 21.80
CA ALA A 44 6.61 7.82 20.49
C ALA A 44 7.98 8.22 19.87
N ASP A 45 8.87 8.78 20.69
CA ASP A 45 10.22 9.17 20.27
C ASP A 45 11.12 7.95 20.00
N LEU A 46 10.91 6.85 20.71
CA LEU A 46 11.64 5.60 20.48
C LEU A 46 11.23 4.98 19.15
N LEU A 47 9.93 4.97 18.86
CA LEU A 47 9.39 4.48 17.59
C LEU A 47 9.89 5.33 16.41
N GLU A 48 9.91 6.65 16.54
CA GLU A 48 10.48 7.55 15.53
C GLU A 48 11.94 7.24 15.25
N LYS A 49 12.78 7.12 16.29
CA LYS A 49 14.20 6.77 16.13
C LYS A 49 14.40 5.40 15.49
N SER A 50 13.58 4.43 15.86
CA SER A 50 13.60 3.10 15.26
C SER A 50 13.27 3.18 13.77
N LEU A 51 12.22 3.91 13.39
CA LEU A 51 11.83 4.10 11.99
C LEU A 51 12.91 4.82 11.19
N LEU A 52 13.50 5.89 11.73
CA LEU A 52 14.62 6.61 11.09
C LEU A 52 15.79 5.66 10.81
N THR A 53 16.14 4.82 11.78
CA THR A 53 17.24 3.85 11.63
C THR A 53 16.92 2.78 10.58
N MET A 54 15.68 2.30 10.54
CA MET A 54 15.24 1.29 9.57
C MET A 54 15.13 1.84 8.15
N LEU A 55 14.74 3.10 7.99
CA LEU A 55 14.57 3.75 6.70
C LEU A 55 15.88 4.36 6.16
N ALA A 56 16.89 4.58 7.01
CA ALA A 56 18.23 5.08 6.63
C ALA A 56 18.81 4.48 5.33
N PRO A 57 18.77 3.14 5.10
CA PRO A 57 19.27 2.53 3.87
C PRO A 57 18.41 2.82 2.64
N VAL A 58 17.10 3.03 2.82
CA VAL A 58 16.14 3.30 1.74
C VAL A 58 16.28 4.74 1.24
N PHE A 59 16.61 5.68 2.13
CA PHE A 59 16.85 7.09 1.80
C PHE A 59 18.07 7.31 0.88
N SER A 60 19.07 6.43 0.91
CA SER A 60 20.26 6.57 0.05
C SER A 60 20.00 6.27 -1.43
N ASN A 61 18.92 5.56 -1.76
CA ASN A 61 18.61 5.10 -3.12
C ASN A 61 17.36 5.75 -3.74
N ASN A 62 16.56 6.48 -2.97
CA ASN A 62 15.31 7.09 -3.44
C ASN A 62 15.43 8.62 -3.52
N THR A 63 14.94 9.20 -4.62
CA THR A 63 14.89 10.65 -4.83
C THR A 63 13.82 11.35 -3.99
N ASN A 64 12.87 10.60 -3.44
CA ASN A 64 11.88 11.10 -2.49
C ASN A 64 12.23 10.63 -1.07
N GLU A 65 12.51 11.57 -0.19
CA GLU A 65 12.70 11.37 1.23
C GLU A 65 11.36 10.95 1.87
N ILE A 66 11.26 9.70 2.33
CA ILE A 66 10.12 9.19 3.11
C ILE A 66 9.92 10.07 4.37
N SER A 67 8.76 10.71 4.49
CA SER A 67 8.46 11.60 5.62
C SER A 67 7.91 10.83 6.82
N ILE A 68 8.44 11.08 8.02
CA ILE A 68 7.92 10.56 9.30
C ILE A 68 7.30 11.73 10.07
N LEU A 69 6.05 11.59 10.48
CA LEU A 69 5.29 12.64 11.17
C LEU A 69 4.69 12.12 12.48
N LYS A 70 4.54 13.00 13.47
CA LYS A 70 3.86 12.70 14.74
C LYS A 70 2.49 13.37 14.77
N THR A 71 1.48 12.64 15.23
CA THR A 71 0.11 13.15 15.32
C THR A 71 -0.56 12.76 16.64
N ILE A 72 -1.46 13.62 17.10
CA ILE A 72 -2.39 13.32 18.20
C ILE A 72 -3.78 13.58 17.66
N SER A 73 -4.41 12.54 17.11
CA SER A 73 -5.69 12.66 16.40
C SER A 73 -6.80 13.27 17.26
N THR A 74 -6.84 12.96 18.55
CA THR A 74 -7.82 13.47 19.52
C THR A 74 -7.71 14.98 19.74
N GLU A 75 -6.49 15.51 19.66
CA GLU A 75 -6.20 16.94 19.83
C GLU A 75 -6.03 17.67 18.50
N LYS A 76 -6.19 16.96 17.37
CA LYS A 76 -5.94 17.45 16.00
C LYS A 76 -4.52 18.00 15.79
N LYS A 77 -3.54 17.59 16.61
CA LYS A 77 -2.14 18.00 16.47
C LYS A 77 -1.44 17.20 15.38
N GLY A 78 -0.63 17.86 14.55
CA GLY A 78 0.12 17.26 13.44
C GLY A 78 -0.72 16.93 12.20
N ILE A 79 -2.04 17.18 12.22
CA ILE A 79 -2.93 16.86 11.09
C ILE A 79 -2.74 17.84 9.92
N GLU A 80 -2.52 19.13 10.20
CA GLU A 80 -2.26 20.12 9.13
C GLU A 80 -0.92 19.84 8.45
N GLU A 81 0.12 19.54 9.22
CA GLU A 81 1.44 19.15 8.69
C GLU A 81 1.35 17.88 7.84
N LEU A 82 0.58 16.88 8.27
CA LEU A 82 0.29 15.69 7.48
C LEU A 82 -0.39 16.04 6.15
N LYS A 83 -1.39 16.92 6.16
CA LYS A 83 -2.07 17.37 4.95
C LYS A 83 -1.13 18.10 4.00
N GLU A 84 -0.29 19.00 4.50
CA GLU A 84 0.72 19.70 3.69
C GLU A 84 1.68 18.72 3.03
N LYS A 85 2.15 17.71 3.78
CA LYS A 85 3.05 16.68 3.24
C LYS A 85 2.39 15.79 2.19
N ILE A 86 1.11 15.44 2.37
CA ILE A 86 0.35 14.71 1.35
C ILE A 86 0.26 15.52 0.06
N LEU A 87 -0.05 16.82 0.15
CA LEU A 87 -0.15 17.69 -1.01
C LEU A 87 1.20 17.88 -1.72
N GLN A 88 2.27 18.06 -0.93
CA GLN A 88 3.64 18.13 -1.45
C GLN A 88 3.99 16.87 -2.23
N HIS A 89 3.73 15.69 -1.65
CA HIS A 89 3.98 14.41 -2.30
C HIS A 89 3.13 14.22 -3.54
N PHE A 90 1.85 14.60 -3.49
CA PHE A 90 0.96 14.53 -4.66
C PHE A 90 1.45 15.40 -5.82
N SER A 91 1.98 16.59 -5.51
CA SER A 91 2.55 17.51 -6.52
C SER A 91 3.90 17.04 -7.08
N SER A 92 4.68 16.27 -6.30
CA SER A 92 5.99 15.75 -6.70
C SER A 92 5.92 14.39 -7.40
N ILE A 93 4.74 13.75 -7.47
CA ILE A 93 4.51 12.56 -8.29
C ILE A 93 4.83 12.91 -9.74
N SER A 94 5.91 12.32 -10.26
CA SER A 94 6.27 12.46 -11.67
C SER A 94 5.13 11.98 -12.56
N SER A 95 4.99 12.60 -13.73
CA SER A 95 4.01 12.19 -14.75
C SER A 95 4.07 10.69 -15.02
N GLU A 96 5.27 10.10 -14.99
CA GLU A 96 5.49 8.66 -15.21
C GLU A 96 4.92 7.79 -14.07
N LYS A 97 5.19 8.12 -12.79
CA LYS A 97 4.60 7.40 -11.65
C LYS A 97 3.08 7.53 -11.67
N LYS A 98 2.55 8.70 -12.02
CA LYS A 98 1.10 8.95 -12.18
C LYS A 98 0.49 8.06 -13.26
N TYR A 99 1.06 8.03 -14.47
CA TYR A 99 0.51 7.22 -15.56
C TYR A 99 0.60 5.72 -15.26
N ARG A 100 1.65 5.26 -14.57
CA ARG A 100 1.76 3.87 -14.11
C ARG A 100 0.61 3.49 -13.17
N ILE A 101 0.32 4.32 -12.16
CA ILE A 101 -0.77 4.08 -11.20
C ILE A 101 -2.12 4.12 -11.91
N LEU A 102 -2.33 5.07 -12.83
CA LEU A 102 -3.56 5.14 -13.63
C LEU A 102 -3.75 3.90 -14.50
N ALA A 103 -2.67 3.37 -15.07
CA ALA A 103 -2.70 2.13 -15.85
C ALA A 103 -3.07 0.91 -14.98
N GLU A 104 -2.50 0.77 -13.78
CA GLU A 104 -2.89 -0.30 -12.84
C GLU A 104 -4.35 -0.18 -12.40
N LYS A 105 -4.81 1.03 -12.07
CA LYS A 105 -6.23 1.30 -11.76
C LYS A 105 -7.13 0.90 -12.92
N ALA A 106 -6.79 1.31 -14.14
CA ALA A 106 -7.55 0.96 -15.34
C ALA A 106 -7.59 -0.56 -15.56
N PHE A 107 -6.45 -1.25 -15.43
CA PHE A 107 -6.35 -2.69 -15.58
C PHE A 107 -7.26 -3.42 -14.57
N HIS A 108 -7.22 -3.05 -13.30
CA HIS A 108 -8.08 -3.64 -12.28
C HIS A 108 -9.57 -3.41 -12.54
N LEU A 109 -9.96 -2.21 -12.98
CA LEU A 109 -11.35 -1.91 -13.32
C LEU A 109 -11.83 -2.71 -14.53
N ILE A 110 -10.97 -2.86 -15.55
CA ILE A 110 -11.25 -3.70 -16.73
C ILE A 110 -11.37 -5.16 -16.31
N GLN A 111 -10.45 -5.66 -15.49
CA GLN A 111 -10.47 -7.03 -14.95
C GLN A 111 -11.78 -7.28 -14.19
N ASN A 112 -12.13 -6.41 -13.24
CA ASN A 112 -13.37 -6.55 -12.49
C ASN A 112 -14.61 -6.53 -13.38
N LYS A 113 -14.64 -5.68 -14.42
CA LYS A 113 -15.76 -5.67 -15.39
C LYS A 113 -15.83 -6.96 -16.21
N ARG A 114 -14.70 -7.44 -16.74
CA ARG A 114 -14.64 -8.66 -17.56
C ARG A 114 -14.90 -9.93 -16.75
N MET A 115 -14.56 -9.93 -15.47
CA MET A 115 -14.71 -11.08 -14.57
C MET A 115 -16.08 -11.11 -13.86
N LYS A 116 -17.00 -10.18 -14.16
CA LYS A 116 -18.34 -10.16 -13.55
C LYS A 116 -19.10 -11.47 -13.75
N ASP A 117 -18.93 -12.10 -14.90
CA ASP A 117 -19.65 -13.31 -15.30
C ASP A 117 -18.83 -14.58 -15.03
N VAL A 118 -17.68 -14.45 -14.35
CA VAL A 118 -16.74 -15.54 -14.10
C VAL A 118 -16.78 -15.92 -12.62
N ASP A 119 -17.48 -17.02 -12.31
CA ASP A 119 -17.53 -17.59 -10.96
C ASP A 119 -16.51 -18.73 -10.81
N LYS A 120 -15.65 -18.62 -9.78
CA LYS A 120 -14.62 -19.62 -9.47
C LYS A 120 -15.19 -21.00 -9.11
N LYS A 121 -16.38 -21.07 -8.51
CA LYS A 121 -17.04 -22.34 -8.16
C LYS A 121 -17.50 -23.07 -9.41
N LEU A 122 -18.19 -22.36 -10.31
CA LEU A 122 -18.62 -22.89 -11.62
C LEU A 122 -17.41 -23.35 -12.45
N LEU A 123 -16.34 -22.55 -12.50
CA LEU A 123 -15.09 -22.93 -13.16
C LEU A 123 -14.52 -24.24 -12.59
N LYS A 124 -14.49 -24.39 -11.26
CA LYS A 124 -13.99 -25.61 -10.63
C LYS A 124 -14.84 -26.83 -10.98
N GLU A 125 -16.16 -26.69 -10.98
CA GLU A 125 -17.09 -27.76 -11.35
C GLU A 125 -16.89 -28.19 -12.81
N MET A 126 -16.78 -27.22 -13.74
CA MET A 126 -16.52 -27.50 -15.15
C MET A 126 -15.19 -28.24 -15.36
N ILE A 127 -14.11 -27.77 -14.71
CA ILE A 127 -12.79 -28.41 -14.81
C ILE A 127 -12.80 -29.83 -14.23
N SER A 128 -13.48 -30.04 -13.10
CA SER A 128 -13.51 -31.34 -12.42
C SER A 128 -14.36 -32.39 -13.17
N SER A 129 -15.17 -31.96 -14.13
CA SER A 129 -16.02 -32.83 -14.96
C SER A 129 -15.36 -33.32 -16.25
N GLU A 130 -14.19 -32.80 -16.63
CA GLU A 130 -13.45 -33.26 -17.82
C GLU A 130 -12.40 -34.31 -17.46
N GLU A 131 -12.49 -35.51 -18.06
CA GLU A 131 -11.53 -36.61 -17.84
C GLU A 131 -10.12 -36.33 -18.42
N ASN A 132 -10.02 -35.56 -19.50
CA ASN A 132 -8.74 -35.22 -20.17
C ASN A 132 -8.51 -33.71 -20.18
N PHE A 133 -8.43 -33.12 -18.99
CA PHE A 133 -8.35 -31.68 -18.81
C PHE A 133 -7.08 -31.08 -19.41
N ASN A 134 -7.25 -30.10 -20.32
CA ASN A 134 -6.20 -29.24 -20.80
C ASN A 134 -6.60 -27.77 -20.61
N LEU A 135 -5.89 -27.07 -19.72
CA LEU A 135 -6.21 -25.69 -19.32
C LEU A 135 -6.34 -24.73 -20.51
N TYR A 136 -5.39 -24.76 -21.46
CA TYR A 136 -5.38 -23.83 -22.57
C TYR A 136 -6.53 -24.09 -23.57
N LYS A 137 -6.82 -25.36 -23.86
CA LYS A 137 -7.96 -25.74 -24.70
C LYS A 137 -9.30 -25.43 -24.04
N PHE A 138 -9.41 -25.68 -22.74
CA PHE A 138 -10.60 -25.37 -21.96
C PHE A 138 -10.87 -23.85 -21.94
N LEU A 139 -9.85 -23.04 -21.68
CA LEU A 139 -9.98 -21.58 -21.69
C LEU A 139 -10.39 -21.08 -23.08
N GLN A 140 -9.74 -21.51 -24.17
CA GLN A 140 -10.12 -21.13 -25.55
C GLN A 140 -11.55 -21.52 -25.93
N LYS A 141 -12.09 -22.59 -25.36
CA LYS A 141 -13.44 -23.10 -25.66
C LYS A 141 -14.53 -22.31 -24.92
N HIS A 142 -14.21 -21.75 -23.76
CA HIS A 142 -15.19 -21.18 -22.84
C HIS A 142 -15.04 -19.67 -22.58
N PHE A 143 -13.90 -19.05 -22.96
CA PHE A 143 -13.58 -17.63 -22.72
C PHE A 143 -12.71 -17.02 -23.84
#